data_AF-A0A844A1Z1-F1
#
_entry.id   AF-A0A844A1Z1-F1
#
_cell.length_a   1.000
_cell.length_b   1.000
_cell.length_c   1.000
_cell.angle_alpha   90.00
_cell.angle_beta   90.00
_cell.angle_gamma   90.00
#
_symmetry.space_group_name_H-M   'P 1'
#
loop_
_entity.id
_entity.type
_entity.pdbx_description
1 polymer ?
#
loop_
_entity_poly.entity_id
_entity_poly.type
_entity_poly.pdbx_seq_one_letter_code
_entity_poly.pdbx_strand_id
1 'polypeptide(L)'
;MAKGQTTVSDFAVAPRRSRPADQAATQEGSATKAPEVQKEKPLAEHQPKRPEPPSAEAEKPVSRLIAPTDEARRERAVTKALQREDSRVRLRDLKRARDRESKHYVNCPLDYDTKMRLQKAALDNDVKMTVIMKASIDQFLKDNGY
;
A
#
# COMPACT_ATOMS: atom_id res chain seq x y z
N MET A 1 -30.70 -23.51 -6.28
CA MET A 1 -29.95 -22.24 -6.40
C MET A 1 -28.46 -22.57 -6.47
N ALA A 2 -27.85 -22.50 -7.66
CA ALA A 2 -26.45 -22.89 -7.87
C ALA A 2 -25.52 -21.71 -7.52
N LYS A 3 -24.53 -21.96 -6.67
CA LYS A 3 -23.48 -20.99 -6.31
C LYS A 3 -22.47 -20.95 -7.46
N GLY A 4 -22.48 -19.88 -8.25
CA GLY A 4 -21.48 -19.66 -9.29
C GLY A 4 -20.11 -19.39 -8.67
N GLN A 5 -19.09 -20.12 -9.12
CA GLN A 5 -17.70 -19.82 -8.80
C GLN A 5 -17.29 -18.52 -9.52
N THR A 6 -17.17 -17.43 -8.78
CA THR A 6 -16.58 -16.19 -9.30
C THR A 6 -15.07 -16.38 -9.41
N THR A 7 -14.51 -16.18 -10.60
CA THR A 7 -13.06 -16.31 -10.84
C THR A 7 -12.41 -14.94 -10.93
N VAL A 8 -11.08 -14.86 -10.78
CA VAL A 8 -10.32 -13.60 -10.78
C VAL A 8 -10.50 -12.79 -12.08
N SER A 9 -10.96 -13.46 -13.14
CA SER A 9 -11.32 -12.91 -14.44
C SER A 9 -12.59 -12.03 -14.44
N ASP A 10 -13.45 -12.13 -13.41
CA ASP A 10 -14.71 -11.38 -13.31
C ASP A 10 -14.52 -9.92 -12.87
N PHE A 11 -13.29 -9.52 -12.56
CA PHE A 11 -12.95 -8.16 -12.15
C PHE A 11 -12.23 -7.42 -13.29
N ALA A 12 -12.74 -6.25 -13.67
CA ALA A 12 -12.11 -5.40 -14.68
C ALA A 12 -10.74 -4.89 -14.17
N VAL A 13 -9.66 -5.49 -14.67
CA VAL A 13 -8.28 -5.08 -14.39
C VAL A 13 -7.87 -3.99 -15.38
N ALA A 14 -7.56 -2.79 -14.89
CA ALA A 14 -7.11 -1.67 -15.71
C ALA A 14 -5.78 -1.98 -16.43
N PRO A 15 -5.56 -1.47 -17.65
CA PRO A 15 -4.33 -1.71 -18.40
C PRO A 15 -3.10 -1.22 -17.62
N ARG A 16 -2.15 -2.12 -17.38
CA ARG A 16 -0.86 -1.75 -16.79
C ARG A 16 -0.05 -1.03 -17.84
N ARG A 17 0.28 0.23 -17.57
CA ARG A 17 1.23 1.03 -18.36
C ARG A 17 2.58 0.30 -18.35
N SER A 18 2.99 -0.26 -19.48
CA SER A 18 4.31 -0.86 -19.64
C SER A 18 5.36 0.25 -19.52
N ARG A 19 6.35 0.02 -18.67
CA ARG A 19 7.54 0.85 -18.54
C ARG A 19 8.53 0.37 -19.62
N PRO A 20 9.05 1.24 -20.50
CA PRO A 20 10.09 0.81 -21.44
C PRO A 20 11.40 0.60 -20.68
N ALA A 21 11.82 -0.66 -20.58
CA ALA A 21 13.21 -1.10 -20.53
C ALA A 21 13.42 -1.79 -21.90
N ASP A 22 14.46 -1.58 -22.70
CA ASP A 22 15.84 -1.16 -22.46
C ASP A 22 16.36 -0.48 -23.74
N GLN A 23 17.34 0.42 -23.63
CA GLN A 23 18.25 0.76 -24.73
C GLN A 23 19.62 0.14 -24.43
N ALA A 24 19.93 -0.96 -25.12
CA ALA A 24 21.29 -1.29 -25.51
C ALA A 24 21.28 -2.11 -26.82
N ALA A 25 21.98 -1.56 -27.81
CA ALA A 25 22.55 -2.21 -28.98
C ALA A 25 21.69 -2.46 -30.24
N THR A 26 21.92 -1.59 -31.23
CA THR A 26 22.28 -1.89 -32.65
C THR A 26 21.19 -1.84 -33.73
N GLN A 27 21.32 -0.80 -34.58
CA GLN A 27 21.08 -0.66 -36.05
C GLN A 27 19.76 -1.21 -36.65
N GLU A 28 19.09 -0.62 -37.64
CA GLU A 28 19.37 0.36 -38.68
C GLU A 28 18.00 0.74 -39.32
N GLY A 29 17.91 1.88 -40.02
CA GLY A 29 16.94 2.01 -41.13
C GLY A 29 15.76 2.98 -40.99
N SER A 30 15.96 4.16 -41.58
CA SER A 30 15.01 4.95 -42.38
C SER A 30 13.77 5.62 -41.75
N ALA A 31 13.83 6.96 -41.73
CA ALA A 31 12.84 7.97 -42.19
C ALA A 31 11.37 7.83 -41.73
N THR A 32 10.67 8.88 -41.27
CA THR A 32 10.45 10.15 -41.98
C THR A 32 9.76 11.17 -41.05
N LYS A 33 10.42 12.31 -40.81
CA LYS A 33 9.93 13.70 -40.94
C LYS A 33 8.61 14.15 -40.25
N ALA A 34 8.76 14.95 -39.19
CA ALA A 34 7.88 16.09 -38.88
C ALA A 34 8.41 17.36 -39.58
N PRO A 35 7.57 18.39 -39.77
CA PRO A 35 8.01 19.70 -39.28
C PRO A 35 6.90 20.48 -38.55
N GLU A 36 7.29 21.02 -37.41
CA GLU A 36 6.74 22.20 -36.76
C GLU A 36 7.19 23.46 -37.54
N VAL A 37 6.43 24.58 -37.44
CA VAL A 37 6.91 25.97 -37.30
C VAL A 37 5.94 27.04 -37.89
N GLN A 38 5.49 27.94 -36.99
CA GLN A 38 5.14 29.40 -37.11
C GLN A 38 4.00 29.90 -38.03
N LYS A 39 3.13 30.79 -37.50
CA LYS A 39 3.24 32.26 -37.70
C LYS A 39 2.17 33.09 -36.99
N GLU A 40 2.51 34.37 -36.84
CA GLU A 40 1.96 35.46 -36.04
C GLU A 40 0.71 36.18 -36.61
N LYS A 41 0.02 36.89 -35.69
CA LYS A 41 -0.87 38.09 -35.73
C LYS A 41 -0.87 39.00 -36.99
N PRO A 42 -1.95 39.77 -37.30
CA PRO A 42 -2.41 40.97 -36.53
C PRO A 42 -3.95 41.20 -36.44
N LEU A 43 -4.48 41.72 -35.32
CA LEU A 43 -4.89 43.12 -35.03
C LEU A 43 -5.92 43.75 -35.99
N ALA A 44 -7.16 43.95 -35.49
CA ALA A 44 -8.06 45.01 -35.93
C ALA A 44 -8.92 45.46 -34.74
N GLU A 45 -8.75 46.73 -34.38
CA GLU A 45 -9.54 47.50 -33.44
C GLU A 45 -10.95 47.76 -34.00
N HIS A 46 -11.97 47.76 -33.14
CA HIS A 46 -12.99 48.82 -33.06
C HIS A 46 -13.94 48.53 -31.88
N GLN A 47 -13.82 49.37 -30.85
CA GLN A 47 -14.88 49.65 -29.88
C GLN A 47 -15.68 50.86 -30.42
N PRO A 48 -16.96 51.07 -30.06
CA PRO A 48 -17.19 51.80 -28.81
C PRO A 48 -18.53 51.55 -28.05
N LYS A 49 -18.50 52.00 -26.78
CA LYS A 49 -19.56 52.57 -25.93
C LYS A 49 -20.46 51.65 -25.06
N ARG A 50 -20.11 51.66 -23.77
CA ARG A 50 -20.93 51.45 -22.55
C ARG A 50 -21.93 52.62 -22.37
N PRO A 51 -23.08 52.40 -21.71
CA PRO A 51 -23.21 52.86 -20.32
C PRO A 51 -23.98 51.87 -19.40
N GLU A 52 -23.60 51.83 -18.12
CA GLU A 52 -24.33 51.20 -16.99
C GLU A 52 -25.16 52.26 -16.22
N PRO A 53 -25.88 51.95 -15.12
CA PRO A 53 -26.88 50.90 -14.80
C PRO A 53 -28.19 51.56 -14.26
N PRO A 54 -29.19 50.81 -13.75
CA PRO A 54 -29.56 51.08 -12.35
C PRO A 54 -29.93 49.85 -11.50
N SER A 55 -29.38 49.87 -10.29
CA SER A 55 -29.80 49.45 -8.95
C SER A 55 -30.98 48.50 -8.66
N ALA A 56 -30.80 47.88 -7.49
CA ALA A 56 -31.78 47.37 -6.52
C ALA A 56 -32.01 45.85 -6.51
N GLU A 57 -31.17 45.21 -5.69
CA GLU A 57 -31.48 44.26 -4.60
C GLU A 57 -32.82 43.52 -4.54
N ALA A 58 -32.71 42.33 -3.92
CA ALA A 58 -33.76 41.38 -3.52
C ALA A 58 -34.07 40.33 -4.61
N GLU A 59 -33.91 39.02 -4.45
CA GLU A 59 -33.91 38.18 -3.24
C GLU A 59 -33.10 36.90 -3.55
N LYS A 60 -32.13 36.55 -2.71
CA LYS A 60 -31.61 35.17 -2.66
C LYS A 60 -32.24 34.52 -1.44
N PRO A 61 -33.04 33.43 -1.57
CA PRO A 61 -33.47 32.70 -0.38
C PRO A 61 -32.24 32.05 0.25
N VAL A 62 -31.80 32.61 1.37
CA VAL A 62 -30.70 32.08 2.19
C VAL A 62 -31.21 30.86 2.94
N SER A 63 -31.34 29.73 2.25
CA SER A 63 -31.23 28.41 2.88
C SER A 63 -29.77 27.99 2.83
N ARG A 64 -28.92 28.67 3.62
CA ARG A 64 -27.56 28.21 3.86
C ARG A 64 -27.57 27.50 5.19
N LEU A 65 -27.76 26.17 5.12
CA LEU A 65 -27.25 25.25 6.12
C LEU A 65 -25.89 25.79 6.59
N ILE A 66 -25.73 25.98 7.90
CA ILE A 66 -24.48 26.46 8.51
C ILE A 66 -23.37 25.57 7.98
N ALA A 67 -22.62 26.07 7.00
CA ALA A 67 -21.46 25.37 6.49
C ALA A 67 -20.51 25.25 7.68
N PRO A 68 -20.11 24.02 8.07
CA PRO A 68 -19.13 23.85 9.13
C PRO A 68 -17.92 24.73 8.83
N THR A 69 -17.49 25.54 9.81
CA THR A 69 -16.35 26.44 9.67
C THR A 69 -15.14 25.70 9.11
N ASP A 70 -14.27 26.39 8.36
CA ASP A 70 -13.11 25.75 7.74
C ASP A 70 -12.21 25.05 8.78
N GLU A 71 -12.17 25.55 10.02
CA GLU A 71 -11.52 24.93 11.16
C GLU A 71 -12.19 23.61 11.58
N ALA A 72 -13.52 23.59 11.75
CA ALA A 72 -14.25 22.37 12.05
C ALA A 72 -14.13 21.32 10.93
N ARG A 73 -13.99 21.75 9.67
CA ARG A 73 -13.71 20.85 8.54
C ARG A 73 -12.30 20.25 8.60
N ARG A 74 -11.30 21.06 9.01
CA ARG A 74 -9.92 20.59 9.23
C ARG A 74 -9.84 19.62 10.40
N GLU A 75 -10.48 19.91 11.52
CA GLU A 75 -10.53 19.02 12.69
C GLU A 75 -11.18 17.68 12.37
N ARG A 76 -12.32 17.69 11.64
CA ARG A 76 -12.97 16.45 11.16
C ARG A 76 -12.10 15.67 10.17
N ALA A 77 -11.33 16.36 9.33
CA ALA A 77 -10.40 15.72 8.42
C ALA A 77 -9.22 15.08 9.17
N VAL A 78 -8.66 15.77 10.18
CA VAL A 78 -7.55 15.28 11.02
C VAL A 78 -7.99 14.09 11.87
N THR A 79 -9.13 14.17 12.55
CA THR A 79 -9.68 13.06 13.34
C THR A 79 -9.99 11.84 12.47
N LYS A 80 -10.55 12.04 11.27
CA LYS A 80 -10.77 10.96 10.30
C LYS A 80 -9.45 10.37 9.77
N ALA A 81 -8.40 11.18 9.64
CA ALA A 81 -7.07 10.71 9.27
C ALA A 81 -6.44 9.88 10.39
N LEU A 82 -6.52 10.33 11.64
CA LEU A 82 -6.06 9.61 12.83
C LEU A 82 -6.76 8.26 12.98
N GLN A 83 -8.09 8.20 12.85
CA GLN A 83 -8.84 6.93 12.91
C GLN A 83 -8.39 5.92 11.84
N ARG A 84 -8.03 6.41 10.63
CA ARG A 84 -7.50 5.56 9.56
C ARG A 84 -6.08 5.09 9.87
N GLU A 85 -5.29 5.89 10.56
CA GLU A 85 -3.97 5.50 11.03
C GLU A 85 -4.05 4.46 12.15
N ASP A 86 -4.88 4.70 13.17
CA ASP A 86 -5.11 3.80 14.30
C ASP A 86 -5.59 2.42 13.85
N SER A 87 -6.53 2.37 12.91
CA SER A 87 -6.99 1.09 12.33
C SER A 87 -5.87 0.36 11.58
N ARG A 88 -4.99 1.06 10.87
CA ARG A 88 -3.83 0.46 10.21
C ARG A 88 -2.79 -0.02 11.21
N VAL A 89 -2.54 0.72 12.28
CA VAL A 89 -1.61 0.34 13.37
C VAL A 89 -2.15 -0.89 14.09
N ARG A 90 -3.42 -0.90 14.48
CA ARG A 90 -4.08 -2.05 15.13
C ARG A 90 -4.00 -3.31 14.29
N LEU A 91 -4.20 -3.23 12.97
CA LEU A 91 -4.05 -4.37 12.07
C LEU A 91 -2.59 -4.88 12.00
N ARG A 92 -1.60 -3.98 12.00
CA ARG A 92 -0.18 -4.35 12.06
C ARG A 92 0.16 -5.02 13.38
N ASP A 93 -0.37 -4.52 14.49
CA ASP A 93 -0.13 -5.06 15.82
C ASP A 93 -0.80 -6.42 15.99
N LEU A 94 -2.03 -6.61 15.50
CA LEU A 94 -2.69 -7.92 15.46
C LEU A 94 -1.87 -8.93 14.65
N LYS A 95 -1.30 -8.51 13.51
CA LYS A 95 -0.42 -9.37 12.71
C LYS A 95 0.85 -9.75 13.50
N ARG A 96 1.50 -8.78 14.13
CA ARG A 96 2.70 -9.01 14.96
C ARG A 96 2.39 -9.89 16.18
N ALA A 97 1.23 -9.72 16.81
CA ALA A 97 0.79 -10.52 17.94
C ALA A 97 0.63 -11.98 17.52
N ARG A 98 -0.07 -12.26 16.42
CA ARG A 98 -0.21 -13.62 15.87
C ARG A 98 1.13 -14.24 15.48
N ASP A 99 2.05 -13.45 14.92
CA ASP A 99 3.38 -13.93 14.55
C ASP A 99 4.27 -14.22 15.78
N ARG A 100 3.99 -13.61 16.94
CA ARG A 100 4.64 -13.91 18.24
C ARG A 100 3.99 -15.06 18.98
N GLU A 101 2.66 -15.12 19.02
CA GLU A 101 1.92 -16.23 19.64
C GLU A 101 2.21 -17.57 18.96
N SER A 102 2.46 -17.56 17.64
CA SER A 102 2.91 -18.76 16.93
C SER A 102 4.36 -19.16 17.22
N LYS A 103 5.16 -18.29 17.87
CA LYS A 103 6.60 -18.50 18.13
C LYS A 103 6.92 -18.19 19.60
N HIS A 104 6.75 -19.19 20.45
CA HIS A 104 7.18 -19.11 21.83
C HIS A 104 8.70 -19.34 21.91
N TYR A 105 9.43 -18.35 22.42
CA TYR A 105 10.87 -18.43 22.63
C TYR A 105 11.15 -18.82 24.08
N VAL A 106 11.97 -19.86 24.26
CA VAL A 106 12.45 -20.33 25.56
C VAL A 106 13.96 -20.15 25.61
N ASN A 107 14.47 -19.50 26.65
CA ASN A 107 15.90 -19.46 26.92
C ASN A 107 16.29 -20.69 27.75
N CYS A 108 17.13 -21.55 27.20
CA CYS A 108 17.54 -22.80 27.83
C CYS A 108 19.07 -22.81 27.99
N PRO A 109 19.60 -22.70 29.23
CA PRO A 109 21.02 -22.91 29.46
C PRO A 109 21.35 -24.39 29.25
N LEU A 110 22.40 -24.66 28.47
CA LEU A 110 22.90 -26.01 28.21
C LEU A 110 24.35 -26.11 28.65
N ASP A 111 24.70 -27.25 29.23
CA ASP A 111 26.09 -27.59 29.51
C ASP A 111 26.91 -27.61 28.21
N TYR A 112 28.21 -27.35 28.35
CA TYR A 112 29.14 -27.28 27.22
C TYR A 112 29.10 -28.56 26.37
N ASP A 113 29.15 -29.73 27.01
CA ASP A 113 29.17 -31.02 26.31
C ASP A 113 27.86 -31.30 25.57
N THR A 114 26.72 -30.88 26.14
CA THR A 114 25.41 -31.04 25.51
C THR A 114 25.27 -30.10 24.32
N LYS A 115 25.74 -28.85 24.46
CA LYS A 115 25.81 -27.91 23.34
C LYS A 115 26.72 -28.43 22.22
N MET A 116 27.85 -29.06 22.57
CA MET A 116 28.76 -29.64 21.58
C MET A 116 28.15 -30.81 20.82
N ARG A 117 27.47 -31.73 21.53
CA ARG A 117 26.74 -32.83 20.88
C ARG A 117 25.63 -32.31 19.96
N LEU A 118 24.89 -31.30 20.38
CA LEU A 118 23.85 -30.68 19.58
C LEU A 118 24.43 -29.98 18.33
N GLN A 119 25.58 -29.31 18.46
CA GLN A 119 26.26 -28.68 17.33
C GLN A 119 26.79 -29.72 16.34
N LYS A 120 27.39 -30.81 16.83
CA LYS A 120 27.84 -31.92 15.98
C LYS A 120 26.67 -32.54 15.22
N ALA A 121 25.57 -32.87 15.90
CA ALA A 121 24.38 -33.41 15.26
C ALA A 121 23.77 -32.45 14.23
N ALA A 122 23.80 -31.14 14.49
CA ALA A 122 23.35 -30.13 13.55
C ALA A 122 24.19 -30.10 12.27
N LEU A 123 25.51 -30.22 12.39
CA LEU A 123 26.43 -30.29 11.25
C LEU A 123 26.26 -31.60 10.48
N ASP A 124 26.21 -32.75 11.16
CA ASP A 124 26.15 -34.06 10.53
C ASP A 124 24.83 -34.28 9.75
N ASN A 125 23.74 -33.63 10.17
CA ASN A 125 22.42 -33.74 9.52
C ASN A 125 22.07 -32.55 8.62
N ASP A 126 22.95 -31.53 8.51
CA ASP A 126 22.68 -30.27 7.82
C ASP A 126 21.39 -29.55 8.27
N VAL A 127 21.06 -29.66 9.57
CA VAL A 127 19.83 -29.12 10.16
C VAL A 127 20.18 -28.13 11.27
N LYS A 128 19.40 -27.06 11.41
CA LYS A 128 19.58 -26.08 12.50
C LYS A 128 19.38 -26.75 13.87
N MET A 129 20.23 -26.41 14.84
CA MET A 129 20.12 -26.88 16.24
C MET A 129 18.70 -26.72 16.82
N THR A 130 17.98 -25.65 16.45
CA THR A 130 16.61 -25.40 16.91
C THR A 130 15.60 -26.46 16.46
N VAL A 131 15.78 -27.06 15.28
CA VAL A 131 14.89 -28.10 14.76
C VAL A 131 15.13 -29.41 15.50
N ILE A 132 16.40 -29.74 15.76
CA ILE A 132 16.76 -30.90 16.59
C ILE A 132 16.18 -30.76 17.99
N MET A 133 16.37 -29.61 18.63
CA MET A 133 15.79 -29.32 19.95
C MET A 133 14.27 -29.46 19.96
N LYS A 134 13.58 -28.93 18.95
CA LYS A 134 12.14 -29.08 18.83
C LYS A 134 11.73 -30.55 18.72
N ALA A 135 12.37 -31.30 17.82
CA ALA A 135 12.07 -32.72 17.63
C ALA A 135 12.33 -33.54 18.90
N SER A 136 13.43 -33.26 19.62
CA SER A 136 13.75 -33.92 20.89
C SER A 136 12.73 -33.61 21.99
N ILE A 137 12.27 -32.35 22.10
CA ILE A 137 11.21 -31.97 23.05
C ILE A 137 9.89 -32.64 22.66
N ASP A 138 9.49 -32.58 21.39
CA ASP A 138 8.25 -33.19 20.91
C ASP A 138 8.25 -34.70 21.16
N GLN A 139 9.39 -35.37 20.94
CA GLN A 139 9.56 -36.79 21.23
C GLN A 139 9.48 -37.06 22.74
N PHE A 140 10.21 -36.30 23.55
CA PHE A 140 10.16 -36.44 25.00
C PHE A 140 8.74 -36.25 25.56
N LEU A 141 7.98 -35.26 25.07
CA LEU A 141 6.62 -35.04 25.52
C LEU A 141 5.69 -36.19 25.14
N LYS A 142 5.76 -36.66 23.88
CA LYS A 142 4.97 -37.81 23.41
C LYS A 142 5.28 -39.09 24.17
N ASP A 143 6.55 -39.38 24.40
CA ASP A 143 7.00 -40.60 25.07
C ASP A 143 6.55 -40.65 26.55
N ASN A 144 6.37 -39.47 27.17
CA ASN A 144 5.89 -39.34 28.55
C ASN A 144 4.38 -39.02 28.66
N GLY A 145 3.66 -38.92 27.54
CA GLY A 145 2.21 -38.68 27.51
C GLY A 145 1.77 -37.27 27.88
N TYR A 146 2.64 -36.27 27.69
CA TYR A 146 2.32 -34.85 27.86
C TYR A 146 1.65 -34.24 26.62
#